data_AF-A0A1E7K220-F1
#
_entry.id   AF-A0A1E7K220-F1
#
_cell.length_a   1.000
_cell.length_b   1.000
_cell.length_c   1.000
_cell.angle_alpha   90.00
_cell.angle_beta   90.00
_cell.angle_gamma   90.00
#
_symmetry.space_group_name_H-M   'P 1'
#
loop_
_entity.id
_entity.type
_entity.pdbx_description
1 polymer ?
#
loop_
_entity_poly.entity_id
_entity_poly.type
_entity_poly.pdbx_seq_one_letter_code
_entity_poly.pdbx_strand_id
1 'polypeptide(L)' 'MEQEGSQQEQSVPCQDCEWFRMMISRAAWDPKSRADLEALFGAHLHRKHAPTESRLRSV' A
#
# COMPACT_ATOMS: atom_id res chain seq x y z
N MET A 1 13.71 -8.11 29.26
CA MET A 1 13.76 -6.79 28.61
C MET A 1 13.32 -7.00 27.18
N GLU A 2 12.10 -6.55 26.91
CA GLU A 2 11.22 -6.97 25.81
C GLU A 2 11.69 -6.38 24.47
N GLN A 3 11.88 -7.25 23.47
CA GLN A 3 12.17 -6.86 22.08
C GLN A 3 10.99 -7.28 21.19
N GLU A 4 9.85 -6.63 21.40
CA GLU A 4 8.69 -6.69 20.52
C GLU A 4 8.42 -5.26 20.02
N GLY A 5 9.36 -4.75 19.23
CA GLY A 5 9.24 -3.47 18.53
C GLY A 5 8.63 -3.70 17.15
N SER A 6 7.33 -3.98 17.14
CA SER A 6 6.44 -4.12 16.00
C SER A 6 6.85 -3.35 14.74
N GLN A 7 7.27 -4.09 13.70
CA GLN A 7 7.18 -3.64 12.29
C GLN A 7 5.71 -3.58 11.79
N GLN A 8 4.75 -3.69 12.70
CA GLN A 8 3.35 -3.31 12.50
C GLN A 8 3.20 -1.82 12.79
N GLU A 9 3.86 -0.97 12.02
CA GLU A 9 3.52 0.45 12.05
C GLU A 9 2.18 0.60 11.29
N GLN A 10 1.12 0.55 12.09
CA GLN A 10 -0.22 1.09 11.86
C GLN A 10 -1.24 0.16 11.18
N SER A 11 -1.92 -0.63 12.03
CA SER A 11 -3.34 -0.99 11.88
C SER A 11 -4.28 0.24 11.96
N VAL A 12 -3.88 1.37 11.38
CA VAL A 12 -4.80 2.47 11.06
C VAL A 12 -5.40 2.11 9.70
N PRO A 13 -6.73 2.08 9.53
CA PRO A 13 -7.31 1.91 8.22
C PRO A 13 -6.77 3.04 7.33
N CYS A 14 -5.92 2.69 6.36
CA CYS A 14 -5.42 3.66 5.41
C CYS A 14 -6.61 4.10 4.56
N GLN A 15 -7.15 5.28 4.88
CA GLN A 15 -8.29 5.86 4.18
C GLN A 15 -8.03 5.98 2.67
N ASP A 16 -6.77 6.19 2.29
CA ASP A 16 -6.31 6.22 0.91
C ASP A 16 -6.43 4.84 0.23
N CYS A 17 -6.11 3.74 0.93
CA CYS A 17 -6.32 2.38 0.44
C CYS A 17 -7.81 2.07 0.22
N GLU A 18 -8.69 2.51 1.13
CA GLU A 18 -10.14 2.33 0.97
C GLU A 18 -10.67 3.14 -0.21
N TRP A 19 -10.20 4.38 -0.37
CA TRP A 19 -10.53 5.23 -1.51
C TRP A 19 -10.07 4.63 -2.84
N PHE A 20 -8.82 4.14 -2.92
CA PHE A 20 -8.30 3.48 -4.12
C PHE A 20 -9.15 2.25 -4.48
N ARG A 21 -9.48 1.40 -3.51
CA ARG A 21 -10.33 0.21 -3.75
C ARG A 21 -11.72 0.59 -4.26
N MET A 22 -12.32 1.65 -3.71
CA MET A 22 -13.61 2.16 -4.16
C MET A 22 -13.53 2.71 -5.59
N MET A 23 -12.51 3.52 -5.89
CA MET A 23 -12.31 4.12 -7.21
C MET A 23 -12.00 3.07 -8.28
N ILE A 24 -11.17 2.07 -7.99
CA ILE A 24 -10.88 0.94 -8.88
C ILE A 24 -12.18 0.17 -9.19
N SER A 25 -13.00 -0.10 -8.16
CA SER A 25 -14.29 -0.78 -8.33
C SER A 25 -15.27 0.05 -9.17
N ARG A 26 -15.26 1.37 -9.01
CA ARG A 26 -16.09 2.31 -9.78
C ARG A 26 -15.62 2.45 -11.23
N ALA A 27 -14.31 2.34 -11.46
CA ALA A 27 -13.68 2.33 -12.78
C ALA A 27 -13.83 1.00 -13.53
N ALA A 28 -14.64 0.05 -13.05
CA ALA A 28 -14.84 -1.25 -13.71
C ALA A 28 -15.33 -1.15 -15.17
N TRP A 29 -15.95 -0.04 -15.54
CA TRP A 29 -16.48 0.22 -16.89
C TRP A 29 -15.48 0.92 -17.82
N ASP A 30 -14.35 1.42 -17.31
CA ASP A 30 -13.30 2.08 -18.10
C ASP A 30 -11.92 1.42 -17.83
N PRO A 31 -11.42 0.57 -18.75
CA PRO A 31 -10.22 -0.22 -18.52
C PRO A 31 -8.95 0.65 -18.39
N LYS A 32 -8.93 1.84 -19.02
CA LYS A 32 -7.78 2.75 -18.97
C LYS A 32 -7.66 3.42 -17.61
N SER A 33 -8.77 3.94 -17.08
CA SER A 33 -8.83 4.58 -15.77
C SER A 33 -8.56 3.57 -14.66
N ARG A 34 -9.05 2.33 -14.82
CA ARG A 34 -8.77 1.26 -13.87
C ARG A 34 -7.27 0.95 -13.78
N ALA A 35 -6.60 0.78 -14.92
CA ALA A 35 -5.17 0.48 -14.95
C ALA A 35 -4.31 1.61 -14.33
N ASP A 36 -4.69 2.87 -14.56
CA ASP A 36 -4.04 4.03 -13.94
C ASP A 36 -4.20 4.02 -12.40
N LEU A 37 -5.42 3.77 -11.91
CA LEU A 37 -5.69 3.67 -10.47
C LEU A 37 -4.98 2.48 -9.82
N GLU A 38 -4.89 1.34 -10.51
CA GLU A 38 -4.13 0.17 -10.04
C GLU A 38 -2.61 0.49 -9.95
N ALA A 39 -2.06 1.24 -10.91
CA ALA A 39 -0.67 1.68 -10.88
C ALA A 39 -0.38 2.66 -9.74
N LEU A 40 -1.26 3.65 -9.53
CA LEU A 40 -1.17 4.60 -8.41
C LEU A 40 -1.30 3.90 -7.07
N PHE A 41 -2.22 2.93 -6.96
CA PHE A 41 -2.40 2.13 -5.76
C PHE A 41 -1.17 1.27 -5.46
N GLY A 42 -0.56 0.64 -6.47
CA GLY A 42 0.70 -0.09 -6.33
C GLY A 42 1.86 0.79 -5.83
N ALA A 43 1.97 2.01 -6.35
CA ALA A 43 2.97 2.98 -5.89
C ALA A 43 2.72 3.47 -4.46
N HIS A 44 1.45 3.67 -4.08
CA HIS A 44 1.04 3.98 -2.71
C HIS A 44 1.48 2.85 -1.76
N LEU A 45 1.14 1.61 -2.08
CA LEU A 45 1.52 0.44 -1.30
C LEU A 45 3.05 0.36 -1.15
N HIS A 46 3.80 0.55 -2.22
CA HIS A 46 5.26 0.50 -2.17
C HIS A 46 5.90 1.61 -1.33
N ARG A 47 5.28 2.80 -1.25
CA ARG A 47 5.84 3.95 -0.50
C ARG A 47 5.41 4.00 0.95
N LYS A 48 4.18 3.57 1.25
CA LYS A 48 3.54 3.74 2.56
C LYS A 48 3.37 2.44 3.33
N HIS A 49 3.38 1.30 2.63
CA HIS A 49 3.11 -0.02 3.19
C HIS A 49 4.17 -1.07 2.83
N ALA A 50 5.23 -0.70 2.10
CA ALA A 50 6.30 -1.64 1.85
C ALA A 50 6.97 -1.99 3.19
N PRO A 51 7.11 -3.28 3.51
CA PRO A 51 7.88 -3.68 4.66
C PRO A 51 9.31 -3.16 4.46
N THR A 52 9.87 -2.54 5.50
CA THR A 52 11.22 -1.98 5.47
C THR A 52 12.26 -3.12 5.54
N GLU A 53 12.15 -4.12 4.66
CA GLU A 53 13.01 -5.31 4.62
C GLU A 53 14.06 -5.22 3.51
N SER A 54 14.51 -4.02 3.17
CA SER A 54 15.66 -3.81 2.27
C SER A 54 16.74 -2.92 2.86
N ARG A 55 16.93 -2.98 4.18
CA ARG A 55 18.11 -2.41 4.85
C ARG A 55 19.02 -3.46 5.49
N LEU A 56 18.87 -4.74 5.15
CA LEU A 56 19.65 -5.87 5.68
C LEU A 56 20.24 -6.76 4.58
N ARG A 57 20.67 -6.19 3.45
CA ARG A 57 21.82 -6.76 2.73
C ARG A 57 23.08 -5.98 3.14
N SER A 58 23.41 -6.10 4.42
CA SER A 58 24.76 -5.88 4.92
C SER A 58 25.52 -7.19 4.70
N VAL A 59 26.33 -7.26 3.64
CA VAL A 59 27.68 -7.85 3.58
C VAL A 59 28.39 -7.34 2.33
#